data_AF-A0A7S2P1X7-F1
#
_entry.id   AF-A0A7S2P1X7-F1
#
_cell.length_a   1.000
_cell.length_b   1.000
_cell.length_c   1.000
_cell.angle_alpha   90.00
_cell.angle_beta   90.00
_cell.angle_gamma   90.00
#
_symmetry.space_group_name_H-M   'P 1'
#
loop_
_entity.id
_entity.type
_entity.pdbx_description
1 polymer ?
#
loop_
_entity_poly.entity_id
_entity_poly.type
_entity_poly.pdbx_seq_one_letter_code
_entity_poly.pdbx_strand_id
1 'polypeptide(L)'
;GFLRRELGLTWSASKRELLDSQPGPVLVGAAYEYGEEGTAIQQARKYSSFPSHAHYWDLLARCRRDGVHHGLQEVLPEDQPRCLYFDLDGTPEFKAVHGDVPDWLRSVVRWCLSGDALGWAPGAPQPVVLTSGSPEKYSCHVVFPEVQFVDHAHQAEYMNVILSALPALKVDLVDGSSVRYLEQLVDPVPYTRFQLFRGPFACKLANGRFRPETRLEPGGTFRGDPLSCFAGRADPGVALRLLPAAELLSRNAELREFHEQRLAHVAPRAGSHLDSAALYLREFQQGDSRGMLDFVGLTDLEQYEVAMQHLHPRRASQWWSWFRVSGVTCRMLGQYRDDAAQRRIWAAYLEWSSAYHRFDVQENIKMVRAGEGKRLSSHALLLDMVRHDNPHAEV
;
A
#
# COMPACT_ATOMS: atom_id res chain seq x y z
N GLY A 1 16.20 -16.84 10.97
CA GLY A 1 15.90 -16.68 12.41
C GLY A 1 16.17 -15.25 12.86
N PHE A 2 15.68 -14.86 14.04
CA PHE A 2 15.98 -13.56 14.65
C PHE A 2 17.41 -13.55 15.22
N LEU A 3 18.18 -12.50 14.87
CA LEU A 3 19.50 -12.25 15.41
C LEU A 3 19.49 -10.90 16.14
N ARG A 4 19.85 -10.91 17.43
CA ARG A 4 19.87 -9.70 18.27
C ARG A 4 20.96 -8.71 17.84
N ARG A 5 22.04 -9.19 17.24
CA ARG A 5 23.12 -8.35 16.69
C ARG A 5 23.42 -8.77 15.26
N GLU A 6 23.36 -7.82 14.34
CA GLU A 6 23.66 -8.03 12.92
C GLU A 6 23.97 -6.68 12.27
N LEU A 7 24.90 -6.64 11.30
CA LEU A 7 25.33 -5.41 10.60
C LEU A 7 25.82 -4.29 11.55
N GLY A 8 26.37 -4.66 12.71
CA GLY A 8 26.79 -3.70 13.74
C GLY A 8 25.62 -3.03 14.49
N LEU A 9 24.38 -3.48 14.28
CA LEU A 9 23.19 -2.97 14.93
C LEU A 9 22.71 -3.91 16.03
N THR A 10 22.07 -3.34 17.05
CA THR A 10 21.29 -4.08 18.04
C THR A 10 19.82 -4.06 17.63
N TRP A 11 19.24 -5.24 17.45
CA TRP A 11 17.89 -5.43 16.95
C TRP A 11 16.91 -5.74 18.08
N SER A 12 15.75 -5.11 18.01
CA SER A 12 14.57 -5.39 18.83
C SER A 12 13.60 -6.27 18.03
N ALA A 13 12.93 -7.22 18.68
CA ALA A 13 11.98 -8.13 18.03
C ALA A 13 10.63 -7.44 17.75
N SER A 14 10.36 -6.30 18.39
CA SER A 14 9.15 -5.52 18.18
C SER A 14 9.41 -4.01 18.13
N LYS A 15 8.47 -3.28 17.53
CA LYS A 15 8.48 -1.80 17.54
C LYS A 15 8.44 -1.26 18.97
N ARG A 16 7.62 -1.85 19.84
CA ARG A 16 7.46 -1.38 21.23
C ARG A 16 8.80 -1.46 21.97
N GLU A 17 9.46 -2.61 21.88
CA GLU A 17 10.78 -2.82 22.47
C GLU A 17 11.82 -1.80 21.95
N LEU A 18 11.81 -1.52 20.63
CA LEU A 18 12.68 -0.48 20.09
C LEU A 18 12.41 0.89 20.71
N LEU A 19 11.14 1.32 20.77
CA LEU A 19 10.77 2.62 21.32
C LEU A 19 11.09 2.74 22.82
N ASP A 20 10.86 1.66 23.58
CA ASP A 20 11.18 1.58 25.01
C ASP A 20 12.70 1.71 25.29
N SER A 21 13.55 1.40 24.29
CA SER A 21 15.01 1.50 24.37
C SER A 21 15.60 2.89 24.10
N GLN A 22 14.76 3.91 23.90
CA GLN A 22 15.19 5.27 23.54
C GLN A 22 16.07 5.30 22.28
N PRO A 23 15.51 4.92 21.11
CA PRO A 23 16.27 4.76 19.89
C PRO A 23 16.79 6.10 19.36
N GLY A 24 17.78 6.03 18.45
CA GLY A 24 18.20 7.19 17.66
C GLY A 24 17.09 7.68 16.72
N PRO A 25 17.23 8.89 16.13
CA PRO A 25 16.16 9.52 15.36
C PRO A 25 15.80 8.78 14.07
N VAL A 26 16.74 8.02 13.49
CA VAL A 26 16.50 7.29 12.23
C VAL A 26 16.18 5.84 12.54
N LEU A 27 14.90 5.47 12.43
CA LEU A 27 14.46 4.12 12.70
C LEU A 27 14.57 3.24 11.45
N VAL A 28 14.94 1.99 11.64
CA VAL A 28 15.02 1.00 10.56
C VAL A 28 14.36 -0.31 10.94
N GLY A 29 13.84 -0.99 9.93
CA GLY A 29 13.30 -2.34 10.02
C GLY A 29 14.07 -3.30 9.12
N ALA A 30 14.04 -4.58 9.44
CA ALA A 30 14.46 -5.64 8.53
C ALA A 30 13.51 -6.84 8.68
N ALA A 31 13.22 -7.50 7.57
CA ALA A 31 12.52 -8.78 7.62
C ALA A 31 13.49 -9.89 8.04
N TYR A 32 12.98 -10.90 8.75
CA TYR A 32 13.65 -12.17 8.95
C TYR A 32 12.64 -13.30 8.82
N GLU A 33 13.12 -14.46 8.40
CA GLU A 33 12.28 -15.65 8.27
C GLU A 33 12.53 -16.63 9.42
N TYR A 34 11.48 -17.36 9.78
CA TYR A 34 11.46 -18.39 10.81
C TYR A 34 10.44 -19.48 10.45
N GLY A 35 10.65 -20.68 10.97
CA GLY A 35 9.86 -21.86 10.64
C GLY A 35 10.71 -23.11 10.75
N GLU A 36 10.07 -24.26 10.89
CA GLU A 36 10.72 -25.58 10.88
C GLU A 36 10.81 -26.11 9.45
N GLU A 37 11.82 -26.95 9.19
CA GLU A 37 11.99 -27.59 7.89
C GLU A 37 10.75 -28.44 7.56
N GLY A 38 10.16 -28.23 6.38
CA GLY A 38 8.90 -28.86 5.97
C GLY A 38 7.62 -28.11 6.36
N THR A 39 7.71 -27.00 7.11
CA THR A 39 6.57 -26.12 7.40
C THR A 39 6.58 -24.86 6.51
N ALA A 40 5.43 -24.18 6.43
CA ALA A 40 5.36 -22.89 5.73
C ALA A 40 6.25 -21.86 6.43
N ILE A 41 7.26 -21.35 5.71
CA ILE A 41 8.17 -20.31 6.22
C ILE A 41 7.35 -19.06 6.55
N GLN A 42 7.51 -18.58 7.79
CA GLN A 42 6.89 -17.35 8.26
C GLN A 42 7.91 -16.21 8.22
N GLN A 43 7.41 -14.99 7.97
CA GLN A 43 8.22 -13.79 7.97
C GLN A 43 7.80 -12.87 9.13
N ALA A 44 8.78 -12.37 9.86
CA ALA A 44 8.59 -11.37 10.90
C ALA A 44 9.52 -10.18 10.65
N ARG A 45 9.35 -9.12 11.45
CA ARG A 45 10.17 -7.90 11.36
C ARG A 45 10.91 -7.69 12.66
N LYS A 46 12.12 -7.15 12.53
CA LYS A 46 12.93 -6.64 13.63
C LYS A 46 13.27 -5.19 13.37
N TYR A 47 13.57 -4.46 14.43
CA TYR A 47 13.73 -3.01 14.37
C TYR A 47 15.00 -2.55 15.07
N SER A 48 15.62 -1.49 14.55
CA SER A 48 16.80 -0.85 15.13
C SER A 48 16.77 0.65 14.83
N SER A 49 17.84 1.37 15.16
CA SER A 49 17.96 2.79 14.87
C SER A 49 19.39 3.22 14.61
N PHE A 50 19.54 4.37 13.97
CA PHE A 50 20.78 5.08 13.77
C PHE A 50 20.72 6.47 14.41
N PRO A 51 21.88 7.03 14.81
CA PRO A 51 21.95 8.39 15.33
C PRO A 51 21.69 9.46 14.25
N SER A 52 21.88 9.14 12.96
CA SER A 52 21.55 10.03 11.83
C SER A 52 21.48 9.27 10.50
N HIS A 53 20.90 9.90 9.46
CA HIS A 53 20.90 9.36 8.09
C HIS A 53 22.31 9.20 7.52
N ALA A 54 23.28 10.03 7.94
CA ALA A 54 24.67 9.87 7.54
C ALA A 54 25.27 8.54 8.06
N HIS A 55 25.05 8.21 9.33
CA HIS A 55 25.50 6.92 9.89
C HIS A 55 24.81 5.73 9.23
N TYR A 56 23.54 5.89 8.86
CA TYR A 56 22.82 4.89 8.09
C TYR A 56 23.48 4.70 6.71
N TRP A 57 23.71 5.79 5.98
CA TRP A 57 24.38 5.74 4.67
C TRP A 57 25.79 5.15 4.75
N ASP A 58 26.58 5.46 5.78
CA ASP A 58 27.91 4.89 5.98
C ASP A 58 27.86 3.37 6.13
N LEU A 59 26.83 2.83 6.82
CA LEU A 59 26.62 1.39 6.86
C LEU A 59 26.31 0.83 5.46
N LEU A 60 25.40 1.47 4.72
CA LEU A 60 25.03 1.03 3.37
C LEU A 60 26.25 1.03 2.43
N ALA A 61 27.08 2.07 2.51
CA ALA A 61 28.31 2.19 1.72
C ALA A 61 29.34 1.10 2.08
N ARG A 62 29.48 0.76 3.37
CA ARG A 62 30.29 -0.40 3.80
C ARG A 62 29.73 -1.70 3.26
N CYS A 63 28.44 -1.98 3.45
CA CYS A 63 27.80 -3.19 2.93
C CYS A 63 28.00 -3.33 1.41
N ARG A 64 27.84 -2.25 0.65
CA ARG A 64 28.07 -2.25 -0.80
C ARG A 64 29.53 -2.56 -1.16
N ARG A 65 30.49 -1.91 -0.50
CA ARG A 65 31.93 -2.15 -0.72
C ARG A 65 32.31 -3.59 -0.40
N ASP A 66 31.72 -4.17 0.63
CA ASP A 66 32.03 -5.52 1.11
C ASP A 66 31.20 -6.61 0.41
N GLY A 67 30.32 -6.24 -0.53
CA GLY A 67 29.43 -7.18 -1.22
C GLY A 67 28.34 -7.80 -0.34
N VAL A 68 28.05 -7.20 0.82
CA VAL A 68 27.07 -7.69 1.79
C VAL A 68 25.67 -7.23 1.40
N HIS A 69 24.79 -8.18 1.11
CA HIS A 69 23.36 -7.90 0.89
C HIS A 69 22.64 -7.64 2.21
N HIS A 70 21.66 -6.73 2.19
CA HIS A 70 20.83 -6.39 3.34
C HIS A 70 19.38 -6.16 2.93
N GLY A 71 18.46 -6.22 3.89
CA GLY A 71 17.02 -5.96 3.70
C GLY A 71 16.50 -4.80 4.53
N LEU A 72 17.36 -3.79 4.76
CA LEU A 72 17.03 -2.64 5.60
C LEU A 72 15.94 -1.77 4.97
N GLN A 73 14.94 -1.43 5.78
CA GLN A 73 13.82 -0.58 5.44
C GLN A 73 13.87 0.64 6.36
N GLU A 74 13.71 1.84 5.81
CA GLU A 74 13.44 3.04 6.60
C GLU A 74 12.07 2.91 7.25
N VAL A 75 12.00 3.20 8.54
CA VAL A 75 10.76 3.23 9.33
C VAL A 75 10.44 4.68 9.60
N LEU A 76 9.28 5.17 9.14
CA LEU A 76 8.83 6.52 9.46
C LEU A 76 7.73 6.48 10.53
N PRO A 77 8.02 6.90 11.78
CA PRO A 77 7.01 7.18 12.80
C PRO A 77 5.96 8.17 12.33
N GLU A 78 4.80 8.25 13.00
CA GLU A 78 3.70 9.15 12.59
C GLU A 78 4.04 10.64 12.77
N ASP A 79 4.91 10.96 13.71
CA ASP A 79 5.23 12.30 14.22
C ASP A 79 6.53 12.89 13.65
N GLN A 80 7.19 12.20 12.72
CA GLN A 80 8.46 12.65 12.14
C GLN A 80 8.30 13.38 10.80
N PRO A 81 9.15 14.35 10.48
CA PRO A 81 9.20 14.93 9.14
C PRO A 81 9.52 13.89 8.07
N ARG A 82 8.97 14.08 6.87
CA ARG A 82 9.17 13.18 5.73
C ARG A 82 9.03 13.88 4.39
N CYS A 83 9.73 13.38 3.39
CA CYS A 83 9.60 13.80 2.01
C CYS A 83 8.40 13.11 1.34
N LEU A 84 7.91 13.71 0.25
CA LEU A 84 7.00 13.03 -0.66
C LEU A 84 7.73 11.85 -1.30
N TYR A 85 7.05 10.71 -1.33
CA TYR A 85 7.59 9.43 -1.76
C TYR A 85 6.52 8.68 -2.54
N PHE A 86 6.93 7.90 -3.55
CA PHE A 86 6.10 6.95 -4.27
C PHE A 86 6.80 5.60 -4.39
N ASP A 87 6.05 4.53 -4.14
CA ASP A 87 6.42 3.17 -4.56
C ASP A 87 5.69 2.90 -5.88
N LEU A 88 6.45 2.60 -6.93
CA LEU A 88 5.92 2.31 -8.25
C LEU A 88 6.14 0.84 -8.55
N ASP A 89 5.05 0.12 -8.78
CA ASP A 89 5.05 -1.32 -9.07
C ASP A 89 4.16 -1.60 -10.29
N GLY A 90 4.67 -2.41 -11.22
CA GLY A 90 3.94 -2.72 -12.45
C GLY A 90 4.49 -3.94 -13.16
N THR A 91 3.88 -4.30 -14.29
CA THR A 91 4.35 -5.38 -15.15
C THR A 91 5.70 -5.02 -15.82
N PRO A 92 6.50 -5.98 -16.30
CA PRO A 92 7.81 -5.72 -16.90
C PRO A 92 7.81 -4.73 -18.08
N GLU A 93 6.71 -4.61 -18.80
CA GLU A 93 6.56 -3.78 -20.00
C GLU A 93 6.78 -2.29 -19.71
N PHE A 94 6.45 -1.83 -18.48
CA PHE A 94 6.67 -0.45 -18.06
C PHE A 94 8.15 -0.05 -18.02
N LYS A 95 9.09 -1.00 -18.06
CA LYS A 95 10.52 -0.69 -18.17
C LYS A 95 10.88 0.03 -19.47
N ALA A 96 10.13 -0.22 -20.55
CA ALA A 96 10.37 0.42 -21.84
C ALA A 96 10.18 1.95 -21.78
N VAL A 97 9.35 2.42 -20.84
CA VAL A 97 9.05 3.85 -20.61
C VAL A 97 9.62 4.37 -19.29
N HIS A 98 10.57 3.65 -18.67
CA HIS A 98 11.11 4.02 -17.35
C HIS A 98 11.71 5.44 -17.34
N GLY A 99 12.32 5.87 -18.46
CA GLY A 99 12.90 7.20 -18.58
C GLY A 99 11.87 8.33 -18.41
N ASP A 100 10.63 8.11 -18.84
CA ASP A 100 9.58 9.14 -18.85
C ASP A 100 8.76 9.15 -17.55
N VAL A 101 8.63 8.01 -16.87
CA VAL A 101 7.78 7.85 -15.68
C VAL A 101 8.12 8.86 -14.56
N PRO A 102 9.38 9.09 -14.16
CA PRO A 102 9.71 10.11 -13.16
C PRO A 102 9.31 11.53 -13.57
N ASP A 103 9.41 11.86 -14.86
CA ASP A 103 9.04 13.17 -15.40
C ASP A 103 7.52 13.38 -15.44
N TRP A 104 6.78 12.33 -15.81
CA TRP A 104 5.33 12.28 -15.72
C TRP A 104 4.85 12.48 -14.28
N LEU A 105 5.43 11.73 -13.34
CA LEU A 105 5.10 11.83 -11.92
C LEU A 105 5.43 13.23 -11.38
N ARG A 106 6.60 13.78 -11.73
CA ARG A 106 6.96 15.16 -11.40
C ARG A 106 5.94 16.17 -11.92
N SER A 107 5.47 16.00 -13.16
CA SER A 107 4.50 16.91 -13.78
C SER A 107 3.18 16.90 -13.03
N VAL A 108 2.68 15.71 -12.65
CA VAL A 108 1.47 15.57 -11.83
C VAL A 108 1.68 16.21 -10.46
N VAL A 109 2.80 15.95 -9.78
CA VAL A 109 3.12 16.55 -8.47
C VAL A 109 3.18 18.07 -8.57
N ARG A 110 3.88 18.62 -9.57
CA ARG A 110 3.99 20.07 -9.79
C ARG A 110 2.62 20.70 -10.02
N TRP A 111 1.79 20.10 -10.87
CA TRP A 111 0.44 20.57 -11.15
C TRP A 111 -0.45 20.51 -9.91
N CYS A 112 -0.48 19.38 -9.20
CA CYS A 112 -1.28 19.19 -7.97
C CYS A 112 -0.92 20.22 -6.90
N LEU A 113 0.38 20.46 -6.71
CA LEU A 113 0.90 21.35 -5.67
C LEU A 113 0.95 22.82 -6.11
N SER A 114 0.36 23.17 -7.25
CA SER A 114 0.33 24.54 -7.79
C SER A 114 1.74 25.14 -7.96
N GLY A 115 2.72 24.32 -8.35
CA GLY A 115 4.13 24.71 -8.43
C GLY A 115 4.39 25.93 -9.33
N ASP A 116 3.68 26.03 -10.46
CA ASP A 116 3.79 27.20 -11.35
C ASP A 116 3.28 28.48 -10.68
N ALA A 117 2.12 28.42 -10.02
CA ALA A 117 1.54 29.56 -9.31
C ALA A 117 2.37 29.99 -8.09
N LEU A 118 3.15 29.07 -7.52
CA LEU A 118 4.09 29.32 -6.43
C LEU A 118 5.48 29.74 -6.90
N GLY A 119 5.70 29.86 -8.21
CA GLY A 119 6.97 30.28 -8.78
C GLY A 119 8.10 29.26 -8.60
N TRP A 120 7.76 27.96 -8.51
CA TRP A 120 8.78 26.90 -8.47
C TRP A 120 9.60 26.94 -9.75
N ALA A 121 10.91 26.71 -9.65
CA ALA A 121 11.78 26.60 -10.82
C ALA A 121 11.26 25.53 -11.80
N PRO A 122 11.44 25.67 -13.13
CA PRO A 122 10.89 24.72 -14.11
C PRO A 122 11.29 23.26 -13.88
N GLY A 123 12.47 23.02 -13.31
CA GLY A 123 12.95 21.68 -13.00
C GLY A 123 12.42 21.08 -11.69
N ALA A 124 11.72 21.86 -10.87
CA ALA A 124 11.26 21.47 -9.55
C ALA A 124 9.83 20.90 -9.55
N PRO A 125 9.51 19.94 -8.66
CA PRO A 125 10.42 19.31 -7.72
C PRO A 125 11.29 18.25 -8.42
N GLN A 126 12.56 18.12 -8.03
CA GLN A 126 13.47 17.14 -8.62
C GLN A 126 13.29 15.76 -7.97
N PRO A 127 12.99 14.70 -8.74
CA PRO A 127 12.88 13.35 -8.21
C PRO A 127 14.26 12.71 -8.00
N VAL A 128 14.36 11.89 -6.95
CA VAL A 128 15.43 10.92 -6.72
C VAL A 128 14.83 9.53 -6.91
N VAL A 129 15.31 8.80 -7.92
CA VAL A 129 14.75 7.51 -8.32
C VAL A 129 15.67 6.38 -7.87
N LEU A 130 15.10 5.36 -7.22
CA LEU A 130 15.78 4.11 -6.89
C LEU A 130 15.11 2.97 -7.66
N THR A 131 15.84 2.29 -8.53
CA THR A 131 15.28 1.32 -9.47
C THR A 131 15.66 -0.11 -9.08
N SER A 132 14.70 -1.03 -9.17
CA SER A 132 14.96 -2.45 -9.00
C SER A 132 15.46 -3.08 -10.30
N GLY A 133 16.50 -3.91 -10.21
CA GLY A 133 17.02 -4.69 -11.34
C GLY A 133 16.19 -5.95 -11.68
N SER A 134 15.08 -6.21 -10.97
CA SER A 134 14.36 -7.47 -11.07
C SER A 134 13.75 -7.64 -12.46
N PRO A 135 13.98 -8.75 -13.18
CA PRO A 135 13.41 -8.95 -14.51
C PRO A 135 11.89 -9.17 -14.46
N GLU A 136 11.37 -9.71 -13.36
CA GLU A 136 10.00 -10.20 -13.19
C GLU A 136 8.93 -9.09 -13.16
N LYS A 137 9.32 -7.86 -12.83
CA LYS A 137 8.38 -6.73 -12.74
C LYS A 137 9.07 -5.38 -12.92
N TYR A 138 8.29 -4.34 -13.17
CA TYR A 138 8.71 -2.96 -12.97
C TYR A 138 8.58 -2.62 -11.48
N SER A 139 9.63 -2.07 -10.89
CA SER A 139 9.63 -1.65 -9.48
C SER A 139 10.66 -0.54 -9.28
N CYS A 140 10.21 0.63 -8.86
CA CYS A 140 11.11 1.70 -8.45
C CYS A 140 10.47 2.56 -7.35
N HIS A 141 11.33 3.22 -6.58
CA HIS A 141 10.92 4.18 -5.58
C HIS A 141 11.29 5.58 -6.07
N VAL A 142 10.41 6.55 -5.86
CA VAL A 142 10.67 7.96 -6.21
C VAL A 142 10.51 8.83 -4.97
N VAL A 143 11.58 9.51 -4.56
CA VAL A 143 11.57 10.50 -3.48
C VAL A 143 11.61 11.90 -4.10
N PHE A 144 10.83 12.84 -3.59
CA PHE A 144 10.93 14.27 -3.93
C PHE A 144 11.45 15.04 -2.71
N PRO A 145 12.77 15.22 -2.55
CA PRO A 145 13.36 15.84 -1.36
C PRO A 145 12.90 17.27 -1.11
N GLU A 146 12.49 17.97 -2.17
CA GLU A 146 12.01 19.35 -2.11
C GLU A 146 10.56 19.46 -1.61
N VAL A 147 9.77 18.37 -1.62
CA VAL A 147 8.39 18.35 -1.11
C VAL A 147 8.38 17.64 0.23
N GLN A 148 8.17 18.38 1.31
CA GLN A 148 8.32 17.88 2.68
C GLN A 148 7.06 18.12 3.52
N PHE A 149 6.79 17.18 4.42
CA PHE A 149 5.70 17.22 5.37
C PHE A 149 6.26 17.16 6.78
N VAL A 150 5.64 17.89 7.71
CA VAL A 150 6.05 17.91 9.12
C VAL A 150 5.80 16.58 9.82
N ASP A 151 4.79 15.84 9.39
CA ASP A 151 4.38 14.55 9.95
C ASP A 151 3.52 13.73 8.94
N HIS A 152 3.02 12.57 9.38
CA HIS A 152 2.16 11.71 8.58
C HIS A 152 0.79 12.35 8.31
N ALA A 153 0.22 13.08 9.27
CA ALA A 153 -1.10 13.69 9.11
C ALA A 153 -1.08 14.73 7.99
N HIS A 154 -0.06 15.60 8.01
CA HIS A 154 0.19 16.57 6.95
C HIS A 154 0.44 15.86 5.61
N GLN A 155 1.22 14.78 5.55
CA GLN A 155 1.38 14.02 4.29
C GLN A 155 0.04 13.46 3.78
N ALA A 156 -0.78 12.87 4.66
CA ALA A 156 -2.03 12.22 4.28
C ALA A 156 -3.03 13.17 3.62
N GLU A 157 -3.10 14.43 4.06
CA GLU A 157 -3.93 15.47 3.44
C GLU A 157 -3.60 15.67 1.96
N TYR A 158 -2.32 15.71 1.62
CA TYR A 158 -1.86 15.95 0.25
C TYR A 158 -1.90 14.67 -0.58
N MET A 159 -1.58 13.51 0.01
CA MET A 159 -1.63 12.25 -0.72
C MET A 159 -3.03 11.93 -1.21
N ASN A 160 -4.08 12.27 -0.45
CA ASN A 160 -5.46 12.11 -0.93
C ASN A 160 -5.70 12.92 -2.22
N VAL A 161 -5.21 14.16 -2.28
CA VAL A 161 -5.33 15.02 -3.46
C VAL A 161 -4.49 14.48 -4.62
N ILE A 162 -3.20 14.20 -4.40
CA ILE A 162 -2.27 13.74 -5.43
C ILE A 162 -2.73 12.40 -6.02
N LEU A 163 -3.11 11.43 -5.18
CA LEU A 163 -3.57 10.13 -5.66
C LEU A 163 -4.87 10.26 -6.47
N SER A 164 -5.76 11.21 -6.13
CA SER A 164 -6.97 11.49 -6.92
C SER A 164 -6.65 11.97 -8.33
N ALA A 165 -5.50 12.63 -8.51
CA ALA A 165 -5.07 13.27 -9.74
C ALA A 165 -4.28 12.37 -10.68
N LEU A 166 -3.80 11.20 -10.25
CA LEU A 166 -3.06 10.28 -11.12
C LEU A 166 -3.76 9.93 -12.44
N PRO A 167 -5.10 9.77 -12.50
CA PRO A 167 -5.83 9.51 -13.74
C PRO A 167 -5.83 10.68 -14.74
N ALA A 168 -5.47 11.90 -14.30
CA ALA A 168 -5.41 13.09 -15.15
C ALA A 168 -4.32 12.97 -16.21
N LEU A 169 -3.23 12.27 -15.90
CA LEU A 169 -2.20 11.97 -16.88
C LEU A 169 -2.65 10.82 -17.78
N LYS A 170 -2.95 11.18 -19.03
CA LYS A 170 -3.21 10.25 -20.13
C LYS A 170 -2.05 10.33 -21.11
N VAL A 171 -1.45 9.17 -21.40
CA VAL A 171 -0.39 9.06 -22.39
C VAL A 171 -0.99 8.40 -23.62
N ASP A 172 -0.99 9.11 -24.74
CA ASP A 172 -1.45 8.59 -26.01
C ASP A 172 -0.37 7.71 -26.64
N LEU A 173 -0.76 6.50 -27.00
CA LEU A 173 0.09 5.50 -27.63
C LEU A 173 0.04 5.62 -29.16
N VAL A 174 1.04 5.05 -29.82
CA VAL A 174 1.18 5.08 -31.29
C VAL A 174 -0.01 4.40 -31.99
N ASP A 175 -0.66 3.45 -31.33
CA ASP A 175 -1.86 2.77 -31.83
C ASP A 175 -3.16 3.56 -31.63
N GLY A 176 -3.08 4.79 -31.09
CA GLY A 176 -4.22 5.67 -30.82
C GLY A 176 -4.96 5.36 -29.52
N SER A 177 -4.52 4.35 -28.75
CA SER A 177 -5.04 4.12 -27.40
C SER A 177 -4.44 5.11 -26.40
N SER A 178 -5.12 5.33 -25.27
CA SER A 178 -4.66 6.23 -24.22
C SER A 178 -4.62 5.50 -22.89
N VAL A 179 -3.47 5.54 -22.21
CA VAL A 179 -3.23 4.76 -20.99
C VAL A 179 -2.93 5.68 -19.82
N ARG A 180 -3.56 5.38 -18.68
CA ARG A 180 -3.34 6.06 -17.40
C ARG A 180 -2.19 5.40 -16.63
N TYR A 181 -0.96 5.61 -17.09
CA TYR A 181 0.23 4.93 -16.59
C TYR A 181 0.39 5.06 -15.07
N LEU A 182 0.29 6.28 -14.53
CA LEU A 182 0.55 6.52 -13.11
C LEU A 182 -0.52 5.94 -12.20
N GLU A 183 -1.78 5.88 -12.63
CA GLU A 183 -2.86 5.22 -11.88
C GLU A 183 -2.60 3.72 -11.71
N GLN A 184 -1.95 3.08 -12.69
CA GLN A 184 -1.61 1.65 -12.65
C GLN A 184 -0.31 1.37 -11.89
N LEU A 185 0.63 2.32 -11.90
CA LEU A 185 1.97 2.13 -11.35
C LEU A 185 2.08 2.51 -9.88
N VAL A 186 1.42 3.58 -9.43
CA VAL A 186 1.58 4.06 -8.06
C VAL A 186 0.89 3.10 -7.09
N ASP A 187 1.66 2.44 -6.23
CA ASP A 187 1.11 1.64 -5.14
C ASP A 187 0.57 2.58 -4.05
N PRO A 188 -0.73 2.52 -3.71
CA PRO A 188 -1.26 3.31 -2.63
C PRO A 188 -0.89 2.75 -1.24
N VAL A 189 -0.62 1.46 -1.10
CA VAL A 189 -0.44 0.76 0.20
C VAL A 189 0.59 1.42 1.14
N PRO A 190 1.71 2.00 0.67
CA PRO A 190 2.72 2.58 1.56
C PRO A 190 2.26 3.82 2.35
N TYR A 191 1.10 4.43 2.05
CA TYR A 191 0.59 5.63 2.74
C TYR A 191 -0.25 5.31 3.99
N THR A 192 0.13 4.26 4.74
CA THR A 192 -0.44 3.99 6.05
C THR A 192 0.30 4.75 7.15
N ARG A 193 -0.31 4.89 8.33
CA ARG A 193 0.29 5.57 9.49
C ARG A 193 1.71 5.09 9.85
N PHE A 194 2.00 3.82 9.58
CA PHE A 194 3.31 3.25 9.84
C PHE A 194 3.96 2.79 8.54
N GLN A 195 4.81 3.66 8.00
CA GLN A 195 5.40 3.48 6.69
C GLN A 195 6.74 2.75 6.82
N LEU A 196 6.92 1.75 5.97
CA LEU A 196 8.20 1.08 5.79
C LEU A 196 8.62 1.14 4.34
N PHE A 197 9.74 1.79 4.10
CA PHE A 197 10.27 1.98 2.76
C PHE A 197 11.56 1.21 2.61
N ARG A 198 11.67 0.39 1.56
CA ARG A 198 12.94 -0.28 1.28
C ARG A 198 13.99 0.79 0.99
N GLY A 199 15.07 0.78 1.79
CA GLY A 199 16.13 1.77 1.69
C GLY A 199 17.03 1.56 0.47
N PRO A 200 17.96 2.49 0.23
CA PRO A 200 18.97 2.34 -0.82
C PRO A 200 19.72 1.01 -0.68
N PHE A 201 19.93 0.33 -1.81
CA PHE A 201 20.63 -0.95 -1.94
C PHE A 201 20.00 -2.15 -1.21
N ALA A 202 18.83 -2.00 -0.60
CA ALA A 202 18.19 -3.11 0.09
C ALA A 202 17.53 -4.09 -0.90
N CYS A 203 17.63 -5.37 -0.57
CA CYS A 203 17.08 -6.51 -1.30
C CYS A 203 15.83 -7.06 -0.58
N LYS A 204 14.96 -7.75 -1.31
CA LYS A 204 13.92 -8.60 -0.73
C LYS A 204 14.54 -9.87 -0.15
N LEU A 205 14.01 -10.33 0.98
CA LEU A 205 14.31 -11.62 1.58
C LEU A 205 13.27 -12.64 1.08
N ALA A 206 13.74 -13.80 0.60
CA ALA A 206 12.90 -14.93 0.28
C ALA A 206 13.67 -16.24 0.53
N ASN A 207 13.05 -17.19 1.22
CA ASN A 207 13.61 -18.52 1.48
C ASN A 207 15.01 -18.45 2.15
N GLY A 208 15.15 -17.57 3.14
CA GLY A 208 16.34 -17.35 3.95
C GLY A 208 17.46 -16.60 3.22
N ARG A 209 17.23 -16.14 1.99
CA ARG A 209 18.25 -15.49 1.15
C ARG A 209 17.77 -14.15 0.62
N PHE A 210 18.67 -13.18 0.61
CA PHE A 210 18.43 -11.92 -0.09
C PHE A 210 18.50 -12.17 -1.60
N ARG A 211 17.52 -11.62 -2.34
CA ARG A 211 17.44 -11.64 -3.81
C ARG A 211 18.16 -10.43 -4.40
N PRO A 212 19.42 -10.52 -4.87
CA PRO A 212 20.21 -9.37 -5.31
C PRO A 212 19.58 -8.62 -6.49
N GLU A 213 18.85 -9.31 -7.34
CA GLU A 213 18.11 -8.74 -8.46
C GLU A 213 17.00 -7.78 -8.01
N THR A 214 16.50 -7.91 -6.78
CA THR A 214 15.46 -7.01 -6.23
C THR A 214 16.03 -5.77 -5.55
N ARG A 215 17.36 -5.60 -5.58
CA ARG A 215 18.07 -4.46 -4.99
C ARG A 215 17.60 -3.15 -5.60
N LEU A 216 17.34 -2.15 -4.76
CA LEU A 216 17.00 -0.79 -5.18
C LEU A 216 18.25 0.06 -5.35
N GLU A 217 18.64 0.32 -6.59
CA GLU A 217 19.83 1.11 -6.94
C GLU A 217 19.44 2.58 -7.14
N PRO A 218 20.05 3.54 -6.42
CA PRO A 218 19.86 4.96 -6.72
C PRO A 218 20.37 5.30 -8.12
N GLY A 219 19.51 5.83 -8.99
CA GLY A 219 19.86 6.31 -10.33
C GLY A 219 20.56 7.68 -10.31
N GLY A 220 20.47 8.41 -9.21
CA GLY A 220 21.06 9.73 -9.02
C GLY A 220 20.84 10.23 -7.59
N THR A 221 21.32 11.45 -7.32
CA THR A 221 21.14 12.13 -6.02
C THR A 221 20.73 13.57 -6.26
N PHE A 222 19.91 14.12 -5.37
CA PHE A 222 19.53 15.52 -5.45
C PHE A 222 20.70 16.42 -5.04
N ARG A 223 21.17 17.26 -5.97
CA ARG A 223 22.30 18.19 -5.77
C ARG A 223 23.58 17.51 -5.25
N GLY A 224 23.80 16.24 -5.57
CA GLY A 224 24.95 15.47 -5.12
C GLY A 224 24.87 14.95 -3.69
N ASP A 225 23.75 15.17 -2.97
CA ASP A 225 23.55 14.66 -1.62
C ASP A 225 23.01 13.22 -1.64
N PRO A 226 23.80 12.19 -1.26
CA PRO A 226 23.30 10.81 -1.19
C PRO A 226 22.17 10.60 -0.18
N LEU A 227 22.06 11.45 0.84
CA LEU A 227 21.00 11.31 1.85
C LEU A 227 19.61 11.65 1.30
N SER A 228 19.54 12.29 0.13
CA SER A 228 18.29 12.56 -0.60
C SER A 228 17.57 11.29 -1.06
N CYS A 229 18.22 10.12 -1.01
CA CYS A 229 17.58 8.82 -1.29
C CYS A 229 16.68 8.32 -0.15
N PHE A 230 16.68 8.96 1.03
CA PHE A 230 15.86 8.58 2.17
C PHE A 230 14.59 9.43 2.24
N ALA A 231 13.43 8.78 2.39
CA ALA A 231 12.16 9.48 2.50
C ALA A 231 12.01 10.17 3.87
N GLY A 232 12.68 9.70 4.91
CA GLY A 232 12.70 10.32 6.24
C GLY A 232 13.68 11.49 6.37
N ARG A 233 14.46 11.82 5.33
CA ARG A 233 15.44 12.91 5.37
C ARG A 233 14.80 14.23 4.91
N ALA A 234 14.08 14.89 5.82
CA ALA A 234 13.61 16.26 5.59
C ALA A 234 14.75 17.28 5.83
N ASP A 235 15.01 18.13 4.85
CA ASP A 235 15.94 19.26 4.95
C ASP A 235 15.21 20.58 4.66
N PRO A 236 14.91 21.39 5.68
CA PRO A 236 14.23 22.68 5.51
C PRO A 236 14.94 23.64 4.55
N GLY A 237 16.26 23.50 4.34
CA GLY A 237 17.04 24.35 3.45
C GLY A 237 16.70 24.19 1.95
N VAL A 238 16.02 23.10 1.59
CA VAL A 238 15.61 22.81 0.19
C VAL A 238 14.09 22.62 0.04
N ALA A 239 13.33 22.78 1.12
CA ALA A 239 11.88 22.60 1.11
C ALA A 239 11.19 23.68 0.27
N LEU A 240 10.35 23.27 -0.66
CA LEU A 240 9.46 24.14 -1.41
C LEU A 240 8.28 24.53 -0.53
N ARG A 241 7.81 25.78 -0.71
CA ARG A 241 6.56 26.23 -0.08
C ARG A 241 5.40 25.38 -0.60
N LEU A 242 4.58 24.86 0.31
CA LEU A 242 3.32 24.20 0.03
C LEU A 242 2.14 25.08 0.45
N LEU A 243 1.05 25.05 -0.31
CA LEU A 243 -0.25 25.58 0.11
C LEU A 243 -1.03 24.49 0.84
N PRO A 244 -1.86 24.82 1.84
CA PRO A 244 -2.77 23.84 2.45
C PRO A 244 -3.58 23.08 1.40
N ALA A 245 -3.86 21.80 1.62
CA ALA A 245 -4.56 20.96 0.66
C ALA A 245 -5.93 21.53 0.23
N ALA A 246 -6.68 22.12 1.17
CA ALA A 246 -7.93 22.81 0.87
C ALA A 246 -7.75 24.00 -0.09
N GLU A 247 -6.65 24.73 0.03
CA GLU A 247 -6.35 25.85 -0.86
C GLU A 247 -5.96 25.37 -2.26
N LEU A 248 -5.21 24.26 -2.39
CA LEU A 248 -4.92 23.63 -3.68
C LEU A 248 -6.20 23.32 -4.46
N LEU A 249 -7.17 22.67 -3.79
CA LEU A 249 -8.47 22.34 -4.36
C LEU A 249 -9.28 23.60 -4.70
N SER A 250 -9.19 24.67 -3.90
CA SER A 250 -9.87 25.94 -4.18
C SER A 250 -9.34 26.65 -5.44
N ARG A 251 -8.05 26.51 -5.73
CA ARG A 251 -7.36 27.19 -6.85
C ARG A 251 -7.34 26.39 -8.15
N ASN A 252 -7.53 25.07 -8.07
CA ASN A 252 -7.49 24.18 -9.23
C ASN A 252 -8.82 23.42 -9.36
N ALA A 253 -9.71 23.93 -10.22
CA ALA A 253 -11.05 23.37 -10.41
C ALA A 253 -11.03 21.94 -10.97
N GLU A 254 -10.11 21.65 -11.89
CA GLU A 254 -9.93 20.32 -12.47
C GLU A 254 -9.46 19.31 -11.40
N LEU A 255 -8.45 19.69 -10.59
CA LEU A 255 -7.99 18.86 -9.47
C LEU A 255 -9.10 18.60 -8.45
N ARG A 256 -9.93 19.61 -8.17
CA ARG A 256 -11.10 19.46 -7.31
C ARG A 256 -12.09 18.46 -7.87
N GLU A 257 -12.38 18.52 -9.16
CA GLU A 257 -13.27 17.56 -9.82
C GLU A 257 -12.75 16.13 -9.67
N PHE A 258 -11.47 15.88 -9.96
CA PHE A 258 -10.86 14.55 -9.74
C PHE A 258 -10.96 14.10 -8.28
N HIS A 259 -10.73 15.01 -7.33
CA HIS A 259 -10.80 14.73 -5.91
C HIS A 259 -12.23 14.41 -5.45
N GLU A 260 -13.21 15.22 -5.85
CA GLU A 260 -14.63 15.02 -5.54
C GLU A 260 -15.17 13.76 -6.19
N GLN A 261 -14.80 13.48 -7.44
CA GLN A 261 -15.10 12.20 -8.08
C GLN A 261 -14.54 11.07 -7.23
N ARG A 262 -13.25 11.07 -6.86
CA ARG A 262 -12.70 10.00 -6.03
C ARG A 262 -13.39 9.87 -4.66
N LEU A 263 -13.71 10.98 -3.99
CA LEU A 263 -14.45 10.95 -2.72
C LEU A 263 -15.87 10.41 -2.89
N ALA A 264 -16.58 10.76 -3.96
CA ALA A 264 -17.89 10.20 -4.26
C ALA A 264 -17.85 8.68 -4.51
N HIS A 265 -16.70 8.16 -4.93
CA HIS A 265 -16.46 6.72 -5.09
C HIS A 265 -15.94 6.05 -3.80
N VAL A 266 -15.56 6.81 -2.77
CA VAL A 266 -15.06 6.31 -1.48
C VAL A 266 -16.03 6.76 -0.39
N ALA A 267 -17.11 6.01 -0.17
CA ALA A 267 -18.08 6.30 0.89
C ALA A 267 -17.38 6.45 2.27
N PRO A 268 -17.81 7.40 3.13
CA PRO A 268 -17.08 7.71 4.35
C PRO A 268 -17.38 6.67 5.42
N ARG A 269 -16.36 5.93 5.90
CA ARG A 269 -16.33 5.42 7.29
C ARG A 269 -14.93 5.00 7.74
N ALA A 270 -14.69 5.25 9.02
CA ALA A 270 -13.38 5.25 9.67
C ALA A 270 -12.72 3.85 9.71
N GLY A 271 -11.61 3.72 8.99
CA GLY A 271 -10.71 2.57 9.06
C GLY A 271 -9.86 2.50 7.80
N SER A 272 -8.53 2.57 7.95
CA SER A 272 -7.50 2.38 6.91
C SER A 272 -7.99 2.68 5.48
N HIS A 273 -7.87 3.94 5.07
CA HIS A 273 -8.54 4.54 3.90
C HIS A 273 -8.30 3.86 2.54
N LEU A 274 -7.35 2.93 2.41
CA LEU A 274 -6.96 2.34 1.13
C LEU A 274 -7.47 0.90 0.97
N ASP A 275 -7.37 0.07 2.01
CA ASP A 275 -8.02 -1.24 2.06
C ASP A 275 -9.54 -1.08 1.93
N SER A 276 -10.11 -0.08 2.60
CA SER A 276 -11.53 0.24 2.52
C SER A 276 -11.91 0.76 1.13
N ALA A 277 -11.09 1.61 0.48
CA ALA A 277 -11.39 2.10 -0.87
C ALA A 277 -11.49 0.97 -1.91
N ALA A 278 -10.65 -0.06 -1.81
CA ALA A 278 -10.71 -1.21 -2.72
C ALA A 278 -11.93 -2.12 -2.47
N LEU A 279 -12.56 -2.05 -1.29
CA LEU A 279 -13.76 -2.80 -0.95
C LEU A 279 -15.05 -2.08 -1.37
N TYR A 280 -15.00 -0.78 -1.70
CA TYR A 280 -16.19 0.01 -1.99
C TYR A 280 -16.14 0.61 -3.40
N LEU A 281 -15.66 -0.16 -4.37
CA LEU A 281 -15.65 0.24 -5.78
C LEU A 281 -17.08 0.33 -6.32
N ARG A 282 -17.37 1.36 -7.14
CA ARG A 282 -18.69 1.56 -7.76
C ARG A 282 -19.12 0.40 -8.66
N GLU A 283 -18.16 -0.31 -9.25
CA GLU A 283 -18.45 -1.47 -10.09
C GLU A 283 -19.08 -2.67 -9.35
N PHE A 284 -19.12 -2.63 -8.02
CA PHE A 284 -19.83 -3.60 -7.20
C PHE A 284 -21.27 -3.18 -6.87
N GLN A 285 -21.66 -1.93 -7.19
CA GLN A 285 -23.02 -1.46 -6.97
C GLN A 285 -23.96 -2.03 -8.03
N GLN A 286 -25.01 -2.72 -7.59
CA GLN A 286 -26.05 -3.30 -8.41
C GLN A 286 -27.16 -2.27 -8.63
N GLY A 287 -27.31 -1.79 -9.87
CA GLY A 287 -28.27 -0.72 -10.21
C GLY A 287 -29.75 -1.08 -10.00
N ASP A 288 -30.08 -2.37 -9.99
CA ASP A 288 -31.46 -2.88 -9.94
C ASP A 288 -31.90 -3.40 -8.55
N SER A 289 -31.05 -3.23 -7.53
CA SER A 289 -31.31 -3.72 -6.17
C SER A 289 -32.37 -2.87 -5.43
N ARG A 290 -33.65 -3.04 -5.77
CA ARG A 290 -34.77 -2.44 -5.04
C ARG A 290 -35.43 -3.47 -4.13
N GLY A 291 -35.54 -3.19 -2.84
CA GLY A 291 -36.17 -4.08 -1.86
C GLY A 291 -35.66 -3.85 -0.43
N MET A 292 -36.13 -4.66 0.52
CA MET A 292 -35.67 -4.67 1.90
C MET A 292 -34.78 -5.91 2.11
N LEU A 293 -33.54 -5.72 2.54
CA LEU A 293 -32.65 -6.78 3.01
C LEU A 293 -32.78 -6.87 4.53
N ASP A 294 -33.76 -7.63 4.99
CA ASP A 294 -34.05 -7.74 6.41
C ASP A 294 -33.08 -8.70 7.11
N PHE A 295 -32.16 -8.14 7.90
CA PHE A 295 -31.28 -8.90 8.78
C PHE A 295 -31.83 -9.02 10.22
N VAL A 296 -32.97 -8.40 10.53
CA VAL A 296 -33.53 -8.35 11.88
C VAL A 296 -34.07 -9.72 12.28
N GLY A 297 -33.67 -10.19 13.47
CA GLY A 297 -34.11 -11.48 14.01
C GLY A 297 -33.37 -12.70 13.46
N LEU A 298 -32.48 -12.52 12.47
CA LEU A 298 -31.61 -13.57 11.97
C LEU A 298 -30.41 -13.80 12.90
N THR A 299 -30.01 -15.06 13.04
CA THR A 299 -28.73 -15.43 13.67
C THR A 299 -27.54 -15.00 12.83
N ASP A 300 -26.34 -14.90 13.42
CA ASP A 300 -25.12 -14.56 12.65
C ASP A 300 -24.89 -15.49 11.45
N LEU A 301 -25.25 -16.78 11.57
CA LEU A 301 -25.12 -17.74 10.47
C LEU A 301 -26.09 -17.42 9.33
N GLU A 302 -27.35 -17.14 9.65
CA GLU A 302 -28.38 -16.79 8.65
C GLU A 302 -28.07 -15.45 7.99
N GLN A 303 -27.62 -14.46 8.77
CA GLN A 303 -27.15 -13.18 8.23
C GLN A 303 -25.98 -13.37 7.28
N TYR A 304 -25.02 -14.24 7.62
CA TYR A 304 -23.91 -14.57 6.73
C TYR A 304 -24.39 -15.18 5.41
N GLU A 305 -25.28 -16.17 5.45
CA GLU A 305 -25.82 -16.81 4.24
C GLU A 305 -26.56 -15.83 3.34
N VAL A 306 -27.46 -15.02 3.91
CA VAL A 306 -28.17 -13.96 3.17
C VAL A 306 -27.19 -12.96 2.60
N ALA A 307 -26.18 -12.54 3.39
CA ALA A 307 -25.18 -11.60 2.92
C ALA A 307 -24.37 -12.15 1.73
N MET A 308 -23.99 -13.43 1.73
CA MET A 308 -23.26 -14.05 0.62
C MET A 308 -24.08 -14.07 -0.69
N GLN A 309 -25.41 -14.21 -0.60
CA GLN A 309 -26.32 -14.18 -1.76
C GLN A 309 -26.44 -12.79 -2.38
N HIS A 310 -26.36 -11.75 -1.56
CA HIS A 310 -26.51 -10.36 -1.99
C HIS A 310 -25.18 -9.65 -2.30
N LEU A 311 -24.06 -10.33 -2.07
CA LEU A 311 -22.74 -9.81 -2.37
C LEU A 311 -22.45 -9.87 -3.87
N HIS A 312 -21.94 -8.78 -4.45
CA HIS A 312 -21.73 -8.67 -5.88
C HIS A 312 -20.73 -9.73 -6.40
N PRO A 313 -21.07 -10.52 -7.45
CA PRO A 313 -20.26 -11.67 -7.86
C PRO A 313 -18.85 -11.28 -8.34
N ARG A 314 -18.68 -10.12 -9.00
CA ARG A 314 -17.35 -9.62 -9.43
C ARG A 314 -16.37 -9.44 -8.27
N ARG A 315 -16.83 -9.29 -7.02
CA ARG A 315 -15.95 -9.21 -5.84
C ARG A 315 -15.12 -10.46 -5.64
N ALA A 316 -15.60 -11.63 -6.05
CA ALA A 316 -14.84 -12.87 -5.96
C ALA A 316 -13.56 -12.84 -6.82
N SER A 317 -13.54 -12.02 -7.89
CA SER A 317 -12.38 -11.83 -8.75
C SER A 317 -11.43 -10.70 -8.30
N GLN A 318 -11.83 -9.92 -7.29
CA GLN A 318 -11.05 -8.80 -6.79
C GLN A 318 -10.35 -9.19 -5.49
N TRP A 319 -9.02 -9.16 -5.51
CA TRP A 319 -8.17 -9.72 -4.45
C TRP A 319 -8.58 -9.26 -3.04
N TRP A 320 -8.81 -7.96 -2.83
CA TRP A 320 -9.10 -7.45 -1.49
C TRP A 320 -10.46 -7.92 -0.96
N SER A 321 -11.49 -7.92 -1.81
CA SER A 321 -12.82 -8.40 -1.45
C SER A 321 -12.79 -9.89 -1.18
N TRP A 322 -12.18 -10.67 -2.08
CA TRP A 322 -11.99 -12.10 -1.91
C TRP A 322 -11.27 -12.42 -0.59
N PHE A 323 -10.09 -11.82 -0.36
CA PHE A 323 -9.31 -12.00 0.86
C PHE A 323 -10.11 -11.66 2.13
N ARG A 324 -10.84 -10.54 2.12
CA ARG A 324 -11.61 -10.09 3.29
C ARG A 324 -12.78 -11.03 3.58
N VAL A 325 -13.50 -11.48 2.55
CA VAL A 325 -14.61 -12.44 2.66
C VAL A 325 -14.08 -13.80 3.12
N SER A 326 -12.96 -14.31 2.58
CA SER A 326 -12.32 -15.52 3.08
C SER A 326 -11.99 -15.43 4.57
N GLY A 327 -11.55 -14.26 5.04
CA GLY A 327 -11.33 -13.99 6.46
C GLY A 327 -12.60 -14.03 7.31
N VAL A 328 -13.71 -13.48 6.82
CA VAL A 328 -15.03 -13.61 7.48
C VAL A 328 -15.46 -15.07 7.54
N THR A 329 -15.36 -15.80 6.42
CA THR A 329 -15.67 -17.24 6.35
C THR A 329 -14.86 -18.05 7.36
N CYS A 330 -13.55 -17.83 7.45
CA CYS A 330 -12.68 -18.50 8.42
C CYS A 330 -13.14 -18.24 9.87
N ARG A 331 -13.55 -17.00 10.17
CA ARG A 331 -14.07 -16.63 11.49
C ARG A 331 -15.39 -17.34 11.79
N MET A 332 -16.30 -17.38 10.83
CA MET A 332 -17.58 -18.09 10.96
C MET A 332 -17.35 -19.58 11.22
N LEU A 333 -16.45 -20.23 10.48
CA LEU A 333 -16.08 -21.64 10.71
C LEU A 333 -15.46 -21.88 12.09
N GLY A 334 -14.70 -20.91 12.63
CA GLY A 334 -14.15 -20.99 13.97
C GLY A 334 -15.20 -20.81 15.08
N GLN A 335 -16.23 -20.01 14.82
CA GLN A 335 -17.36 -19.75 15.74
C GLN A 335 -18.33 -20.94 15.78
N TYR A 336 -18.65 -21.52 14.62
CA TYR A 336 -19.59 -22.64 14.48
C TYR A 336 -18.81 -23.95 14.31
N ARG A 337 -18.77 -24.76 15.37
CA ARG A 337 -18.02 -26.04 15.40
C ARG A 337 -18.85 -27.25 15.01
N ASP A 338 -20.16 -27.11 14.85
CA ASP A 338 -21.00 -28.22 14.40
C ASP A 338 -20.92 -28.40 12.88
N ASP A 339 -20.88 -29.66 12.44
CA ASP A 339 -20.70 -30.01 11.03
C ASP A 339 -21.81 -29.47 10.12
N ALA A 340 -23.03 -29.30 10.65
CA ALA A 340 -24.16 -28.81 9.86
C ALA A 340 -23.99 -27.33 9.51
N ALA A 341 -23.65 -26.49 10.48
CA ALA A 341 -23.35 -25.08 10.26
C ALA A 341 -22.09 -24.89 9.41
N GLN A 342 -21.03 -25.68 9.62
CA GLN A 342 -19.83 -25.57 8.79
C GLN A 342 -20.10 -25.90 7.32
N ARG A 343 -20.91 -26.93 7.04
CA ARG A 343 -21.33 -27.25 5.66
C ARG A 343 -22.09 -26.09 5.03
N ARG A 344 -22.99 -25.45 5.78
CA ARG A 344 -23.76 -24.29 5.33
C ARG A 344 -22.86 -23.09 5.00
N ILE A 345 -21.91 -22.77 5.89
CA ILE A 345 -20.91 -21.70 5.67
C ILE A 345 -20.09 -21.96 4.41
N TRP A 346 -19.59 -23.19 4.23
CA TRP A 346 -18.84 -23.56 3.04
C TRP A 346 -19.67 -23.50 1.78
N ALA A 347 -20.93 -23.96 1.82
CA ALA A 347 -21.83 -23.92 0.68
C ALA A 347 -22.04 -22.47 0.20
N ALA A 348 -22.42 -21.56 1.10
CA ALA A 348 -22.64 -20.15 0.76
C ALA A 348 -21.36 -19.47 0.22
N TYR A 349 -20.20 -19.74 0.84
CA TYR A 349 -18.92 -19.19 0.39
C TYR A 349 -18.51 -19.69 -1.00
N LEU A 350 -18.60 -21.00 -1.23
CA LEU A 350 -18.21 -21.62 -2.50
C LEU A 350 -19.18 -21.26 -3.62
N GLU A 351 -20.46 -21.14 -3.33
CA GLU A 351 -21.45 -20.65 -4.29
C GLU A 351 -21.09 -19.24 -4.77
N TRP A 352 -20.91 -18.29 -3.86
CA TRP A 352 -20.50 -16.93 -4.22
C TRP A 352 -19.15 -16.88 -4.95
N SER A 353 -18.13 -17.56 -4.42
CA SER A 353 -16.78 -17.51 -4.99
C SER A 353 -16.69 -18.22 -6.35
N SER A 354 -17.62 -19.12 -6.69
CA SER A 354 -17.67 -19.76 -8.00
C SER A 354 -18.08 -18.84 -9.15
N ALA A 355 -18.55 -17.62 -8.86
CA ALA A 355 -19.10 -16.71 -9.85
C ALA A 355 -18.05 -16.05 -10.79
N TYR A 356 -16.74 -16.31 -10.62
CA TYR A 356 -15.70 -15.78 -11.52
C TYR A 356 -15.05 -16.84 -12.42
N HIS A 357 -14.64 -16.42 -13.61
CA HIS A 357 -14.18 -17.30 -14.70
C HIS A 357 -12.91 -18.13 -14.43
N ARG A 358 -12.17 -17.87 -13.34
CA ARG A 358 -10.96 -18.61 -12.95
C ARG A 358 -11.11 -19.32 -11.61
N PHE A 359 -12.34 -19.65 -11.23
CA PHE A 359 -12.62 -20.28 -9.95
C PHE A 359 -11.85 -21.59 -9.79
N ASP A 360 -11.08 -21.68 -8.70
CA ASP A 360 -10.48 -22.91 -8.22
C ASP A 360 -10.93 -23.16 -6.77
N VAL A 361 -11.57 -24.30 -6.55
CA VAL A 361 -12.13 -24.67 -5.24
C VAL A 361 -11.03 -24.87 -4.19
N GLN A 362 -9.87 -25.40 -4.58
CA GLN A 362 -8.77 -25.69 -3.65
C GLN A 362 -8.05 -24.41 -3.24
N GLU A 363 -7.87 -23.46 -4.15
CA GLU A 363 -7.36 -22.12 -3.87
C GLU A 363 -8.24 -21.41 -2.86
N ASN A 364 -9.56 -21.45 -3.06
CA ASN A 364 -10.54 -20.85 -2.17
C ASN A 364 -10.51 -21.46 -0.76
N ILE A 365 -10.48 -22.79 -0.65
CA ILE A 365 -10.35 -23.49 0.63
C ILE A 365 -9.01 -23.13 1.31
N LYS A 366 -7.91 -23.13 0.54
CA LYS A 366 -6.59 -22.79 1.05
C LYS A 366 -6.55 -21.36 1.58
N MET A 367 -7.19 -20.41 0.89
CA MET A 367 -7.23 -19.01 1.31
C MET A 367 -7.99 -18.82 2.62
N VAL A 368 -9.16 -19.46 2.76
CA VAL A 368 -9.92 -19.43 4.03
C VAL A 368 -9.11 -20.04 5.17
N ARG A 369 -8.51 -21.23 4.98
CA ARG A 369 -7.69 -21.89 6.01
C ARG A 369 -6.42 -21.12 6.37
N ALA A 370 -5.87 -20.36 5.42
CA ALA A 370 -4.71 -19.49 5.69
C ALA A 370 -5.02 -18.38 6.70
N GLY A 371 -6.30 -18.12 7.01
CA GLY A 371 -6.75 -17.20 8.05
C GLY A 371 -6.72 -17.76 9.48
N GLU A 372 -6.59 -19.07 9.66
CA GLU A 372 -6.66 -19.69 10.98
C GLU A 372 -5.58 -19.13 11.93
N GLY A 373 -5.98 -18.80 13.16
CA GLY A 373 -5.10 -18.22 14.18
C GLY A 373 -4.69 -16.76 13.94
N LYS A 374 -5.21 -16.08 12.92
CA LYS A 374 -4.90 -14.67 12.62
C LYS A 374 -6.02 -13.72 13.06
N ARG A 375 -5.73 -12.42 13.02
CA ARG A 375 -6.77 -11.39 13.16
C ARG A 375 -7.59 -11.32 11.87
N LEU A 376 -8.85 -11.72 11.96
CA LEU A 376 -9.75 -11.85 10.81
C LEU A 376 -10.73 -10.69 10.70
N SER A 377 -11.22 -10.48 9.47
CA SER A 377 -12.36 -9.60 9.18
C SER A 377 -13.57 -9.97 10.03
N SER A 378 -14.35 -8.99 10.44
CA SER A 378 -15.58 -9.20 11.22
C SER A 378 -16.79 -9.45 10.32
N HIS A 379 -17.79 -10.12 10.85
CA HIS A 379 -19.11 -10.25 10.22
C HIS A 379 -19.71 -8.89 9.81
N ALA A 380 -19.53 -7.85 10.63
CA ALA A 380 -19.94 -6.48 10.30
C ALA A 380 -19.36 -5.95 8.97
N LEU A 381 -18.13 -6.35 8.59
CA LEU A 381 -17.54 -5.92 7.33
C LEU A 381 -18.30 -6.51 6.13
N LEU A 382 -18.74 -7.77 6.23
CA LEU A 382 -19.51 -8.43 5.20
C LEU A 382 -20.84 -7.70 4.97
N LEU A 383 -21.55 -7.35 6.05
CA LEU A 383 -22.80 -6.59 5.96
C LEU A 383 -22.58 -5.20 5.35
N ASP A 384 -21.48 -4.53 5.68
CA ASP A 384 -21.14 -3.24 5.08
C ASP A 384 -20.84 -3.36 3.58
N MET A 385 -20.19 -4.45 3.14
CA MET A 385 -19.98 -4.72 1.70
C MET A 385 -21.32 -4.96 0.99
N VAL A 386 -22.26 -5.68 1.60
CA VAL A 386 -23.61 -5.90 1.05
C VAL A 386 -24.39 -4.60 0.91
N ARG A 387 -24.34 -3.72 1.92
CA ARG A 387 -24.96 -2.38 1.87
C ARG A 387 -24.42 -1.55 0.72
N HIS A 388 -23.11 -1.59 0.52
CA HIS A 388 -22.49 -0.88 -0.60
C HIS A 388 -22.94 -1.45 -1.95
N ASP A 389 -23.00 -2.78 -2.08
CA ASP A 389 -23.39 -3.43 -3.33
C ASP A 389 -24.85 -3.18 -3.69
N ASN A 390 -25.68 -2.90 -2.69
CA ASN A 390 -27.11 -2.72 -2.84
C ASN A 390 -27.54 -1.32 -2.36
N PRO A 391 -27.07 -0.22 -3.00
CA PRO A 391 -27.25 1.14 -2.50
C PRO A 391 -28.71 1.64 -2.52
N HIS A 392 -29.61 0.89 -3.14
CA HIS A 392 -31.04 1.20 -3.24
C HIS A 392 -31.92 0.25 -2.42
N ALA A 393 -31.32 -0.71 -1.72
CA ALA A 393 -32.03 -1.59 -0.81
C ALA A 393 -32.05 -1.00 0.61
N GLU A 394 -33.14 -1.22 1.35
CA GLU A 394 -33.24 -0.88 2.76
C GLU A 394 -32.65 -2.05 3.58
N VAL A 395 -31.54 -1.82 4.29
CA VAL A 395 -30.72 -2.86 4.94
C VAL A 395 -30.67 -2.74 6.45
#